data_AF-A0A954FIC2-F1
#
_entry.id   AF-A0A954FIC2-F1
#
_cell.length_a   1.000
_cell.length_b   1.000
_cell.length_c   1.000
_cell.angle_alpha   90.00
_cell.angle_beta   90.00
_cell.angle_gamma   90.00
#
_symmetry.space_group_name_H-M   'P 1'
#
loop_
_entity.id
_entity.type
_entity.pdbx_description
1 polymer ?
#
loop_
_entity_poly.entity_id
_entity_poly.type
_entity_poly.pdbx_seq_one_letter_code
_entity_poly.pdbx_strand_id
1 'polypeptide(L)'
;RDVFLRIKDAADLPALERGQLKQILVAPGDSIQPGQLLAELDDAEAKLNLELATIEFDIAEKQYRESADVPIATANLAEAQQLLSQARLEAEAIKTMASTDIGIRQATKDTEVSEGDLQRALSARKEFSSSVSEQQLVRLTLVRDHDLLKLEKAKLDQTVDLLRSQSREAIVAQQKAALERLEHALQKAVHEHETAALHLKGLEKQVAIARERVGRRKLTAPFAGVVVERLRSPGEWAEVGESVLRIIRMDVLFVEGYVSAHLINQESRGRKVVVGCGESNSVQRIEGTVVFVSPEVDPVSQQVLVRAEIRNPDSHFRPGQPAQMWIMP
;
A
#
# COMPACT_ATOMS: atom_id res chain seq x y z
N ARG A 1 -40.64 40.56 28.04
CA ARG A 1 -40.18 41.96 28.04
C ARG A 1 -38.66 42.07 27.94
N ASP A 2 -37.93 40.96 28.11
CA ASP A 2 -36.49 40.91 27.90
C ASP A 2 -36.21 39.99 26.70
N VAL A 3 -36.08 40.58 25.52
CA VAL A 3 -35.78 39.87 24.28
C VAL A 3 -34.54 40.51 23.68
N PHE A 4 -33.51 39.71 23.43
CA PHE A 4 -32.21 40.19 22.96
C PHE A 4 -31.76 39.42 21.73
N LEU A 5 -31.09 40.12 20.82
CA LEU A 5 -30.36 39.50 19.73
C LEU A 5 -29.08 38.85 20.27
N ARG A 6 -28.83 37.60 19.88
CA ARG A 6 -27.62 36.85 20.16
C ARG A 6 -26.99 36.34 18.87
N ILE A 7 -25.69 36.13 18.91
CA ILE A 7 -24.94 35.54 17.81
C ILE A 7 -25.35 34.07 17.68
N LYS A 8 -25.59 33.62 16.45
CA LYS A 8 -25.87 32.20 16.18
C LYS A 8 -24.59 31.37 16.29
N ASP A 9 -23.57 31.74 15.52
CA ASP A 9 -22.28 31.06 15.49
C ASP A 9 -21.15 32.04 15.79
N ALA A 10 -20.34 31.73 16.80
CA ALA A 10 -19.10 32.41 17.10
C ALA A 10 -17.98 31.36 17.14
N ALA A 11 -16.84 31.68 16.55
CA ALA A 11 -15.67 30.82 16.60
C ALA A 11 -14.46 31.65 17.03
N ASP A 12 -13.82 31.19 18.11
CA ASP A 12 -12.48 31.59 18.42
C ASP A 12 -11.55 30.69 17.61
N LEU A 13 -10.69 31.27 16.79
CA LEU A 13 -9.79 30.54 15.91
C LEU A 13 -8.46 30.31 16.65
N PRO A 14 -8.21 29.09 17.16
CA PRO A 14 -6.97 28.78 17.84
C PRO A 14 -5.83 28.59 16.86
N ALA A 15 -4.61 28.91 17.28
CA ALA A 15 -3.41 28.44 16.61
C ALA A 15 -3.38 26.89 16.67
N LEU A 16 -3.30 26.25 15.50
CA LEU A 16 -3.26 24.78 15.40
C LEU A 16 -1.86 24.20 15.62
N GLU A 17 -0.85 25.05 15.48
CA GLU A 17 0.57 24.74 15.67
C GLU A 17 1.21 25.86 16.48
N ARG A 18 2.26 25.55 17.23
CA ARG A 18 3.06 26.57 17.92
C ARG A 18 3.97 27.30 16.94
N GLY A 19 4.14 28.60 17.12
CA GLY A 19 5.09 29.38 16.33
C GLY A 19 4.81 30.87 16.33
N GLN A 20 5.69 31.63 15.68
CA GLN A 20 5.52 33.06 15.50
C GLN A 20 4.43 33.36 14.46
N LEU A 21 3.55 34.31 14.75
CA LEU A 21 2.59 34.84 13.78
C LEU A 21 3.34 35.69 12.76
N LYS A 22 3.51 35.17 11.54
CA LYS A 22 4.20 35.88 10.47
C LYS A 22 3.41 37.10 10.01
N GLN A 23 2.10 36.91 9.79
CA GLN A 23 1.20 37.98 9.39
C GLN A 23 -0.26 37.64 9.72
N ILE A 24 -1.05 38.70 9.89
CA ILE A 24 -2.51 38.62 10.00
C ILE A 24 -3.06 39.50 8.87
N LEU A 25 -3.86 38.89 7.99
CA LEU A 25 -4.33 39.49 6.74
C LEU A 25 -5.65 40.25 6.89
N VAL A 26 -6.27 40.17 8.08
CA VAL A 26 -7.59 40.76 8.36
C VAL A 26 -7.53 41.64 9.61
N ALA A 27 -8.32 42.72 9.60
CA ALA A 27 -8.50 43.62 10.73
C ALA A 27 -9.87 43.38 11.41
N PRO A 28 -10.02 43.75 12.69
CA PRO A 28 -11.34 43.80 13.32
C PRO A 28 -12.30 44.69 12.52
N GLY A 29 -13.49 44.17 12.22
CA GLY A 29 -14.51 44.79 11.37
C GLY A 29 -14.53 44.28 9.93
N ASP A 30 -13.51 43.55 9.47
CA ASP A 30 -13.47 43.01 8.11
C ASP A 30 -14.46 41.85 7.94
N SER A 31 -15.14 41.83 6.78
CA SER A 31 -15.98 40.72 6.36
C SER A 31 -15.13 39.61 5.74
N ILE A 32 -15.43 38.36 6.11
CA ILE A 32 -14.67 37.18 5.72
C ILE A 32 -15.56 36.13 5.04
N GLN A 33 -14.98 35.37 4.12
CA GLN A 33 -15.64 34.26 3.42
C GLN A 33 -15.13 32.90 3.91
N PRO A 34 -15.92 31.82 3.76
CA PRO A 34 -15.46 30.47 4.12
C PRO A 34 -14.19 30.09 3.34
N GLY A 35 -13.19 29.54 4.02
CA GLY A 35 -11.90 29.15 3.46
C GLY A 35 -10.91 30.31 3.24
N GLN A 36 -11.29 31.56 3.48
CA GLN A 36 -10.38 32.71 3.35
C GLN A 36 -9.23 32.59 4.36
N LEU A 37 -8.01 32.86 3.91
CA LEU A 37 -6.83 32.94 4.77
C LEU A 37 -6.89 34.21 5.63
N LEU A 38 -6.83 34.03 6.95
CA LEU A 38 -6.95 35.11 7.93
C LEU A 38 -5.62 35.44 8.60
N ALA A 39 -4.85 34.41 8.93
CA ALA A 39 -3.54 34.55 9.54
C ALA A 39 -2.60 33.43 9.09
N GLU A 40 -1.30 33.70 9.13
CA GLU A 40 -0.25 32.77 8.76
C GLU A 40 0.82 32.77 9.84
N LEU A 41 1.15 31.60 10.35
CA LEU A 41 2.31 31.37 11.22
C LEU A 41 3.56 31.17 10.37
N ASP A 42 4.73 31.37 10.96
CA ASP A 42 5.99 31.09 10.28
C ASP A 42 6.08 29.61 9.87
N ASP A 43 6.22 29.41 8.57
CA ASP A 43 6.20 28.11 7.91
C ASP A 43 7.51 27.74 7.23
N ALA A 44 8.57 28.54 7.41
CA ALA A 44 9.88 28.27 6.82
C ALA A 44 10.41 26.88 7.18
N GLU A 45 10.45 26.54 8.47
CA GLU A 45 10.90 25.23 8.94
C GLU A 45 10.00 24.09 8.44
N ALA A 46 8.68 24.30 8.44
CA ALA A 46 7.73 23.27 8.00
C ALA A 46 7.82 23.00 6.49
N LYS A 47 8.04 24.05 5.68
CA LYS A 47 8.27 23.93 4.24
C LYS A 47 9.57 23.18 3.96
N LEU A 48 10.66 23.52 4.65
CA LEU A 48 11.92 22.79 4.53
C LEU A 48 11.77 21.31 4.90
N ASN A 49 11.03 21.00 5.97
CA ASN A 49 10.75 19.61 6.36
C ASN A 49 9.90 18.87 5.31
N LEU A 50 8.94 19.55 4.67
CA LEU A 50 8.17 18.98 3.56
C LEU A 50 9.05 18.72 2.34
N GLU A 51 9.95 19.66 2.00
CA GLU A 51 10.89 19.50 0.90
C GLU A 51 11.83 18.31 1.15
N LEU A 52 12.41 18.20 2.36
CA LEU A 52 13.23 17.05 2.75
C LEU A 52 12.47 15.72 2.64
N ALA A 53 11.26 15.65 3.20
CA ALA A 53 10.44 14.44 3.10
C ALA A 53 10.09 14.08 1.65
N THR A 54 9.89 15.09 0.79
CA THR A 54 9.61 14.87 -0.64
C THR A 54 10.85 14.34 -1.37
N ILE A 55 12.03 14.88 -1.08
CA ILE A 55 13.30 14.40 -1.64
C ILE A 55 13.56 12.96 -1.20
N GLU A 56 13.35 12.63 0.07
CA GLU A 56 13.49 11.26 0.57
C GLU A 56 12.51 10.30 -0.14
N PHE A 57 11.25 10.71 -0.34
CA PHE A 57 10.28 9.95 -1.11
C PHE A 57 10.74 9.73 -2.56
N ASP A 58 11.23 10.76 -3.24
CA ASP A 58 11.70 10.67 -4.63
C ASP A 58 12.92 9.75 -4.77
N ILE A 59 13.84 9.77 -3.80
CA ILE A 59 14.99 8.84 -3.73
C ILE A 59 14.48 7.40 -3.58
N ALA A 60 13.56 7.17 -2.65
CA ALA A 60 12.99 5.85 -2.42
C ALA A 60 12.17 5.36 -3.62
N GLU A 61 11.50 6.25 -4.36
CA GLU A 61 10.78 5.89 -5.59
C GLU A 61 11.74 5.38 -6.67
N LYS A 62 12.87 6.06 -6.86
CA LYS A 62 13.90 5.60 -7.79
C LYS A 62 14.49 4.26 -7.38
N GLN A 63 14.83 4.09 -6.10
CA GLN A 63 15.34 2.82 -5.56
C GLN A 63 14.33 1.68 -5.72
N TYR A 64 13.04 1.94 -5.53
CA TYR A 64 11.97 0.95 -5.74
C TYR A 64 11.83 0.55 -7.21
N ARG A 65 11.98 1.50 -8.16
CA ARG A 65 11.97 1.19 -9.59
C ARG A 65 13.21 0.40 -10.01
N GLU A 66 14.36 0.70 -9.42
CA GLU A 66 15.60 -0.03 -9.66
C GLU A 66 15.59 -1.44 -9.04
N SER A 67 14.88 -1.66 -7.93
CA SER A 67 14.71 -2.99 -7.33
C SER A 67 13.82 -3.95 -8.13
N ALA A 68 13.45 -3.58 -9.36
CA ALA A 68 12.71 -4.41 -10.31
C ALA A 68 13.56 -5.56 -10.92
N ASP A 69 14.51 -6.10 -10.17
CA ASP A 69 15.32 -7.27 -10.57
C ASP A 69 14.52 -8.58 -10.57
N VAL A 70 13.29 -8.57 -10.05
CA VAL A 70 12.42 -9.75 -9.95
C VAL A 70 12.10 -10.36 -11.34
N PRO A 71 11.67 -9.60 -12.37
CA PRO A 71 11.55 -10.10 -13.75
C PRO A 71 12.82 -10.77 -14.31
N ILE A 72 14.01 -10.22 -14.01
CA ILE A 72 15.27 -10.78 -14.51
C ILE A 72 15.59 -12.09 -13.77
N ALA A 73 15.46 -12.08 -12.44
CA ALA A 73 15.67 -13.27 -11.62
C ALA A 73 14.68 -14.41 -11.95
N THR A 74 13.42 -14.09 -12.23
CA THR A 74 12.41 -15.07 -12.67
C THR A 74 12.72 -15.65 -14.04
N ALA A 75 13.17 -14.83 -15.00
CA ALA A 75 13.60 -15.31 -16.31
C ALA A 75 14.81 -16.26 -16.21
N ASN A 76 15.83 -15.88 -15.45
CA ASN A 76 17.02 -16.71 -15.21
C ASN A 76 16.66 -18.04 -14.54
N LEU A 77 15.73 -18.02 -13.57
CA LEU A 77 15.24 -19.23 -12.92
C LEU A 77 14.53 -20.14 -13.93
N ALA A 78 13.66 -19.59 -14.77
CA ALA A 78 12.94 -20.35 -15.78
C ALA A 78 13.90 -21.02 -16.79
N GLU A 79 14.94 -20.31 -17.23
CA GLU A 79 15.99 -20.86 -18.09
C GLU A 79 16.73 -22.02 -17.40
N ALA A 80 17.11 -21.86 -16.13
CA ALA A 80 17.76 -22.91 -15.36
C ALA A 80 16.86 -24.14 -15.13
N GLN A 81 15.55 -23.95 -14.94
CA GLN A 81 14.58 -25.04 -14.86
C GLN A 81 14.54 -25.84 -16.18
N GLN A 82 14.57 -25.14 -17.31
CA GLN A 82 14.61 -25.78 -18.62
C GLN A 82 15.89 -26.59 -18.81
N LEU A 83 17.06 -26.02 -18.49
CA LEU A 83 18.34 -26.74 -18.57
C LEU A 83 18.38 -27.99 -17.67
N LEU A 84 17.84 -27.89 -16.45
CA LEU A 84 17.72 -29.04 -15.56
C LEU A 84 16.80 -30.12 -16.13
N SER A 85 15.68 -29.73 -16.73
CA SER A 85 14.75 -30.67 -17.36
C SER A 85 15.41 -31.44 -18.51
N GLN A 86 16.19 -30.76 -19.35
CA GLN A 86 16.95 -31.37 -20.44
C GLN A 86 18.04 -32.31 -19.90
N ALA A 87 18.83 -31.86 -18.92
CA ALA A 87 19.87 -32.68 -18.31
C ALA A 87 19.30 -33.96 -17.66
N ARG A 88 18.11 -33.89 -17.06
CA ARG A 88 17.41 -35.06 -16.50
C ARG A 88 17.04 -36.07 -17.57
N LEU A 89 16.44 -35.61 -18.67
CA LEU A 89 16.08 -36.48 -19.80
C LEU A 89 17.30 -37.18 -20.39
N GLU A 90 18.42 -36.46 -20.58
CA GLU A 90 19.67 -37.05 -21.06
C GLU A 90 20.25 -38.09 -20.08
N ALA A 91 20.24 -37.78 -18.79
CA ALA A 91 20.73 -38.69 -17.75
C ALA A 91 19.88 -39.97 -17.71
N GLU A 92 18.56 -39.85 -17.81
CA GLU A 92 17.65 -40.99 -17.81
C GLU A 92 17.81 -41.85 -19.06
N ALA A 93 17.96 -41.23 -20.25
CA ALA A 93 18.29 -41.96 -21.47
C ALA A 93 19.58 -42.77 -21.34
N ILE A 94 20.68 -42.16 -20.85
CA ILE A 94 21.97 -42.84 -20.69
C ILE A 94 21.89 -43.93 -19.62
N LYS A 95 21.16 -43.70 -18.52
CA LYS A 95 20.95 -44.69 -17.47
C LYS A 95 20.22 -45.92 -17.98
N THR A 96 19.18 -45.75 -18.81
CA THR A 96 18.48 -46.88 -19.42
C THR A 96 19.41 -47.68 -20.33
N MET A 97 20.21 -47.01 -21.17
CA MET A 97 21.21 -47.67 -22.03
C MET A 97 22.25 -48.46 -21.22
N ALA A 98 22.77 -47.87 -20.14
CA ALA A 98 23.75 -48.53 -19.27
C ALA A 98 23.20 -49.75 -18.53
N SER A 99 21.89 -49.77 -18.22
CA SER A 99 21.24 -50.89 -17.55
C SER A 99 20.99 -52.10 -18.46
N THR A 100 21.03 -51.91 -19.78
CA THR A 100 20.85 -52.97 -20.77
C THR A 100 22.13 -53.78 -20.96
N ASP A 101 22.06 -55.10 -20.77
CA ASP A 101 23.17 -56.06 -20.95
C ASP A 101 23.05 -56.89 -22.24
N ILE A 102 22.20 -56.46 -23.18
CA ILE A 102 21.86 -57.20 -24.40
C ILE A 102 23.13 -57.55 -25.21
N GLY A 103 24.04 -56.59 -25.38
CA GLY A 103 25.29 -56.81 -26.11
C GLY A 103 26.20 -57.86 -25.46
N ILE A 104 26.23 -57.90 -24.13
CA ILE A 104 26.96 -58.93 -23.38
C ILE A 104 26.29 -60.28 -23.54
N ARG A 105 24.96 -60.37 -23.37
CA ARG A 105 24.23 -61.63 -23.54
C ARG A 105 24.43 -62.22 -24.93
N GLN A 106 24.37 -61.38 -25.97
CA GLN A 106 24.63 -61.80 -27.34
C GLN A 106 26.06 -62.32 -27.51
N ALA A 107 27.07 -61.53 -27.11
CA ALA A 107 28.47 -61.92 -27.22
C ALA A 107 28.81 -63.17 -26.37
N THR A 108 28.18 -63.36 -25.21
CA THR A 108 28.33 -64.60 -24.42
C THR A 108 27.79 -65.81 -25.17
N LYS A 109 26.65 -65.69 -25.84
CA LYS A 109 26.07 -66.80 -26.62
C LYS A 109 26.91 -67.12 -27.85
N ASP A 110 27.41 -66.12 -28.56
CA ASP A 110 28.32 -66.32 -29.70
C ASP A 110 29.61 -67.06 -29.26
N THR A 111 30.15 -66.68 -28.10
CA THR A 111 31.32 -67.33 -27.49
C THR A 111 31.04 -68.79 -27.10
N GLU A 112 29.90 -69.07 -26.44
CA GLU A 112 29.50 -70.43 -26.08
C GLU A 112 29.37 -71.35 -27.30
N VAL A 113 28.83 -70.82 -28.40
CA VAL A 113 28.66 -71.56 -29.66
C VAL A 113 30.02 -71.87 -30.29
N SER A 114 30.90 -70.88 -30.44
CA SER A 114 32.21 -71.06 -31.08
C SER A 114 33.15 -71.95 -30.25
N GLU A 115 33.11 -71.86 -28.91
CA GLU A 115 33.81 -72.79 -28.03
C GLU A 115 33.31 -74.23 -28.18
N GLY A 116 31.99 -74.42 -28.22
CA GLY A 116 31.37 -75.73 -28.43
C GLY A 116 31.75 -76.35 -29.78
N ASP A 117 31.78 -75.56 -30.86
CA ASP A 117 32.21 -76.00 -32.19
C ASP A 117 33.68 -76.43 -32.21
N LEU A 118 34.57 -75.65 -31.58
CA LEU A 118 35.98 -76.00 -31.46
C LEU A 118 36.18 -77.28 -30.64
N GLN A 119 35.49 -77.43 -29.50
CA GLN A 119 35.56 -78.63 -28.66
C GLN A 119 35.08 -79.88 -29.38
N ARG A 120 33.99 -79.78 -30.15
CA ARG A 120 33.49 -80.88 -30.98
C ARG A 120 34.52 -81.29 -32.04
N ALA A 121 35.13 -80.31 -32.72
CA ALA A 121 36.16 -80.57 -33.73
C ALA A 121 37.44 -81.21 -33.14
N LEU A 122 37.87 -80.75 -31.95
CA LEU A 122 39.01 -81.33 -31.23
C LEU A 122 38.71 -82.78 -30.78
N SER A 123 37.52 -83.03 -30.26
CA SER A 123 37.08 -84.37 -29.86
C SER A 123 37.04 -85.32 -31.05
N ALA A 124 36.48 -84.88 -32.19
CA ALA A 124 36.44 -85.67 -33.42
C ALA A 124 37.85 -86.00 -33.97
N ARG A 125 38.79 -85.04 -33.96
CA ARG A 125 40.18 -85.29 -34.37
C ARG A 125 40.91 -86.24 -33.43
N LYS A 126 40.58 -86.22 -32.14
CA LYS A 126 41.15 -87.14 -31.13
C LYS A 126 40.66 -88.58 -31.35
N GLU A 127 39.40 -88.76 -31.74
CA GLU A 127 38.84 -90.07 -32.08
C GLU A 127 39.31 -90.58 -33.44
N PHE A 128 39.43 -89.71 -34.44
CA PHE A 128 39.88 -90.04 -35.80
C PHE A 128 40.85 -88.98 -36.34
N SER A 129 42.14 -89.30 -36.48
CA SER A 129 43.20 -88.30 -36.76
C SER A 129 43.08 -87.56 -38.11
N SER A 130 42.39 -88.13 -39.09
CA SER A 130 42.15 -87.56 -40.42
C SER A 130 40.80 -86.83 -40.57
N SER A 131 39.97 -86.80 -39.53
CA SER A 131 38.58 -86.28 -39.61
C SER A 131 38.48 -84.75 -39.71
N VAL A 132 39.45 -84.01 -39.16
CA VAL A 132 39.49 -82.54 -39.18
C VAL A 132 40.89 -82.07 -39.56
N SER A 133 40.99 -81.20 -40.56
CA SER A 133 42.26 -80.64 -41.02
C SER A 133 42.81 -79.58 -40.05
N GLU A 134 44.13 -79.36 -40.08
CA GLU A 134 44.76 -78.31 -39.27
C GLU A 134 44.26 -76.91 -39.63
N GLN A 135 44.06 -76.65 -40.92
CA GLN A 135 43.50 -75.39 -41.40
C GLN A 135 42.11 -75.13 -40.81
N GLN A 136 41.28 -76.16 -40.69
CA GLN A 136 39.93 -76.05 -40.12
C GLN A 136 39.97 -75.78 -38.61
N LEU A 137 40.90 -76.40 -37.88
CA LEU A 137 41.10 -76.12 -36.45
C LEU A 137 41.59 -74.70 -36.22
N VAL A 138 42.59 -74.24 -36.97
CA VAL A 138 43.07 -72.84 -36.88
C VAL A 138 41.93 -71.86 -37.14
N ARG A 139 41.09 -72.13 -38.14
CA ARG A 139 39.91 -71.29 -38.42
C ARG A 139 38.93 -71.25 -37.25
N LEU A 140 38.60 -72.40 -36.65
CA LEU A 140 37.69 -72.47 -35.50
C LEU A 140 38.26 -71.75 -34.27
N THR A 141 39.57 -71.88 -34.02
CA THR A 141 40.25 -71.14 -32.95
C THR A 141 40.18 -69.63 -33.17
N LEU A 142 40.43 -69.16 -34.40
CA LEU A 142 40.30 -67.74 -34.74
C LEU A 142 38.88 -67.21 -34.54
N VAL A 143 37.85 -67.99 -34.89
CA VAL A 143 36.44 -67.61 -34.66
C VAL A 143 36.16 -67.49 -33.16
N ARG A 144 36.57 -68.46 -32.34
CA ARG A 144 36.47 -68.39 -30.88
C ARG A 144 37.17 -67.15 -30.32
N ASP A 145 38.41 -66.90 -30.72
CA ASP A 145 39.19 -65.77 -30.22
C ASP A 145 38.55 -64.42 -30.60
N HIS A 146 37.99 -64.34 -31.81
CA HIS A 146 37.22 -63.18 -32.25
C HIS A 146 35.97 -62.96 -31.40
N ASP A 147 35.20 -64.01 -31.09
CA ASP A 147 34.00 -63.90 -30.25
C ASP A 147 34.34 -63.59 -28.78
N LEU A 148 35.44 -64.13 -28.25
CA LEU A 148 35.98 -63.75 -26.94
C LEU A 148 36.33 -62.26 -26.88
N LEU A 149 37.01 -61.73 -27.90
CA LEU A 149 37.32 -60.30 -28.00
C LEU A 149 36.05 -59.44 -28.12
N LYS A 150 35.02 -59.90 -28.83
CA LYS A 150 33.71 -59.21 -28.86
C LYS A 150 33.08 -59.17 -27.47
N LEU A 151 33.15 -60.25 -26.70
CA LEU A 151 32.62 -60.29 -25.34
C LEU A 151 33.38 -59.34 -24.41
N GLU A 152 34.71 -59.30 -24.50
CA GLU A 152 35.54 -58.37 -23.73
C GLU A 152 35.20 -56.91 -24.08
N LYS A 153 35.06 -56.61 -25.38
CA LYS A 153 34.60 -55.30 -25.85
C LYS A 153 33.22 -54.94 -25.30
N ALA A 154 32.25 -55.86 -25.35
CA ALA A 154 30.89 -55.62 -24.84
C ALA A 154 30.87 -55.31 -23.33
N LYS A 155 31.73 -55.97 -22.54
CA LYS A 155 31.90 -55.66 -21.10
C LYS A 155 32.52 -54.28 -20.88
N LEU A 156 33.52 -53.92 -21.69
CA LEU A 156 34.14 -52.59 -21.62
C LEU A 156 33.13 -51.49 -21.99
N ASP A 157 32.37 -51.69 -23.06
CA ASP A 157 31.33 -50.76 -23.52
C ASP A 157 30.28 -50.55 -22.40
N GLN A 158 29.83 -51.60 -21.72
CA GLN A 158 28.93 -51.47 -20.57
C GLN A 158 29.55 -50.67 -19.41
N THR A 159 30.83 -50.89 -19.12
CA THR A 159 31.53 -50.15 -18.06
C THR A 159 31.63 -48.67 -18.41
N VAL A 160 31.90 -48.34 -19.68
CA VAL A 160 31.92 -46.97 -20.19
C VAL A 160 30.54 -46.32 -20.07
N ASP A 161 29.47 -47.04 -20.40
CA ASP A 161 28.10 -46.51 -20.29
C ASP A 161 27.67 -46.28 -18.83
N LEU A 162 28.09 -47.15 -17.90
CA LEU A 162 27.89 -46.93 -16.46
C LEU A 162 28.59 -45.66 -15.98
N LEU A 163 29.86 -45.46 -16.37
CA LEU A 163 30.63 -44.25 -16.02
C LEU A 163 30.00 -42.99 -16.64
N ARG A 164 29.50 -43.07 -17.87
CA ARG A 164 28.76 -41.98 -18.52
C ARG A 164 27.47 -41.66 -17.75
N SER A 165 26.73 -42.67 -17.29
CA SER A 165 25.54 -42.48 -16.46
C SER A 165 25.87 -41.74 -15.17
N GLN A 166 26.91 -42.17 -14.45
CA GLN A 166 27.35 -41.50 -13.21
C GLN A 166 27.76 -40.04 -13.46
N SER A 167 28.50 -39.79 -14.55
CA SER A 167 28.89 -38.43 -14.94
C SER A 167 27.67 -37.55 -15.24
N ARG A 168 26.65 -38.08 -15.93
CA ARG A 168 25.42 -37.34 -16.22
C ARG A 168 24.58 -37.08 -14.97
N GLU A 169 24.49 -38.03 -14.05
CA GLU A 169 23.84 -37.82 -12.75
C GLU A 169 24.52 -36.70 -11.95
N ALA A 170 25.84 -36.61 -12.00
CA ALA A 170 26.59 -35.50 -11.38
C ALA A 170 26.25 -34.14 -12.01
N ILE A 171 26.08 -34.07 -13.34
CA ILE A 171 25.64 -32.84 -14.04
C ILE A 171 24.23 -32.44 -13.59
N VAL A 172 23.30 -33.40 -13.49
CA VAL A 172 21.95 -33.13 -12.98
C VAL A 172 21.99 -32.58 -11.56
N ALA A 173 22.81 -33.16 -10.69
CA ALA A 173 23.00 -32.68 -9.32
C ALA A 173 23.56 -31.24 -9.30
N GLN A 174 24.53 -30.93 -10.16
CA GLN A 174 25.09 -29.58 -10.31
C GLN A 174 24.04 -28.57 -10.80
N GLN A 175 23.24 -28.93 -11.80
CA GLN A 175 22.17 -28.06 -12.32
C GLN A 175 21.07 -27.84 -11.27
N LYS A 176 20.73 -28.87 -10.49
CA LYS A 176 19.79 -28.74 -9.38
C LYS A 176 20.31 -27.77 -8.31
N ALA A 177 21.58 -27.89 -7.93
CA ALA A 177 22.19 -26.96 -6.97
C ALA A 177 22.26 -25.52 -7.52
N ALA A 178 22.48 -25.35 -8.83
CA ALA A 178 22.41 -24.04 -9.47
C ALA A 178 20.99 -23.45 -9.43
N LEU A 179 19.98 -24.28 -9.67
CA LEU A 179 18.57 -23.89 -9.55
C LEU A 179 18.23 -23.40 -8.14
N GLU A 180 18.58 -24.18 -7.12
CA GLU A 180 18.32 -23.83 -5.71
C GLU A 180 18.96 -22.47 -5.34
N ARG A 181 20.17 -22.17 -5.86
CA ARG A 181 20.82 -20.86 -5.68
C ARG A 181 20.03 -19.73 -6.34
N LEU A 182 19.51 -19.95 -7.54
CA LEU A 182 18.69 -18.96 -8.25
C LEU A 182 17.33 -18.76 -7.57
N GLU A 183 16.72 -19.81 -7.01
CA GLU A 183 15.48 -19.70 -6.21
C GLU A 183 15.70 -18.83 -4.97
N HIS A 184 16.80 -19.06 -4.24
CA HIS A 184 17.17 -18.21 -3.11
C HIS A 184 17.46 -16.76 -3.52
N ALA A 185 18.14 -16.56 -4.65
CA ALA A 185 18.37 -15.22 -5.18
C ALA A 185 17.05 -14.51 -5.55
N LEU A 186 16.10 -15.23 -6.16
CA LEU A 186 14.78 -14.70 -6.46
C LEU A 186 14.00 -14.34 -5.20
N GLN A 187 13.99 -15.22 -4.20
CA GLN A 187 13.33 -14.95 -2.91
C GLN A 187 13.90 -13.69 -2.26
N LYS A 188 15.23 -13.53 -2.30
CA LYS A 188 15.91 -12.34 -1.78
C LYS A 188 15.48 -11.08 -2.55
N ALA A 189 15.49 -11.13 -3.88
CA ALA A 189 15.07 -10.00 -4.72
C ALA A 189 13.59 -9.61 -4.49
N VAL A 190 12.70 -10.59 -4.34
CA VAL A 190 11.28 -10.35 -4.01
C VAL A 190 11.17 -9.66 -2.64
N HIS A 191 11.89 -10.15 -1.64
CA HIS A 191 11.87 -9.54 -0.32
C HIS A 191 12.43 -8.11 -0.32
N GLU A 192 13.53 -7.87 -1.03
CA GLU A 192 14.10 -6.53 -1.22
C GLU A 192 13.10 -5.59 -1.92
N HIS A 193 12.38 -6.08 -2.93
CA HIS A 193 11.34 -5.31 -3.62
C HIS A 193 10.14 -4.99 -2.70
N GLU A 194 9.66 -5.96 -1.93
CA GLU A 194 8.57 -5.77 -0.96
C GLU A 194 8.95 -4.79 0.14
N THR A 195 10.15 -4.90 0.69
CA THR A 195 10.65 -3.98 1.72
C THR A 195 10.79 -2.55 1.16
N ALA A 196 11.29 -2.39 -0.07
CA ALA A 196 11.32 -1.11 -0.75
C ALA A 196 9.92 -0.53 -0.98
N ALA A 197 8.93 -1.35 -1.36
CA ALA A 197 7.55 -0.91 -1.53
C ALA A 197 6.92 -0.42 -0.21
N LEU A 198 7.19 -1.12 0.90
CA LEU A 198 6.74 -0.71 2.23
C LEU A 198 7.44 0.57 2.69
N HIS A 199 8.73 0.72 2.42
CA HIS A 199 9.49 1.92 2.71
C HIS A 199 8.94 3.15 1.97
N LEU A 200 8.66 2.99 0.66
CA LEU A 200 8.01 4.02 -0.16
C LEU A 200 6.68 4.47 0.43
N LYS A 201 5.80 3.52 0.78
CA LYS A 201 4.52 3.82 1.43
C LYS A 201 4.70 4.56 2.76
N GLY A 202 5.71 4.19 3.54
CA GLY A 202 6.06 4.89 4.77
C GLY A 202 6.41 6.36 4.52
N LEU A 203 7.30 6.62 3.55
CA LEU A 203 7.71 7.96 3.17
C LEU A 203 6.57 8.78 2.56
N GLU A 204 5.68 8.16 1.78
CA GLU A 204 4.47 8.81 1.27
C GLU A 204 3.62 9.39 2.42
N LYS A 205 3.46 8.63 3.51
CA LYS A 205 2.75 9.11 4.70
C LYS A 205 3.53 10.20 5.44
N GLN A 206 4.86 10.14 5.45
CA GLN A 206 5.68 11.21 6.03
C GLN A 206 5.52 12.52 5.26
N VAL A 207 5.52 12.47 3.92
CA VAL A 207 5.21 13.62 3.06
C VAL A 207 3.81 14.17 3.37
N ALA A 208 2.82 13.29 3.52
CA ALA A 208 1.46 13.71 3.87
C ALA A 208 1.40 14.42 5.24
N ILE A 209 2.08 13.90 6.26
CA ILE A 209 2.18 14.52 7.59
C ILE A 209 2.89 15.88 7.51
N ALA A 210 4.02 15.96 6.80
CA ALA A 210 4.75 17.20 6.63
C ALA A 210 3.91 18.26 5.89
N ARG A 211 3.16 17.85 4.87
CA ARG A 211 2.24 18.73 4.12
C ARG A 211 1.11 19.24 5.02
N GLU A 212 0.55 18.37 5.86
CA GLU A 212 -0.46 18.77 6.82
C GLU A 212 0.08 19.79 7.83
N ARG A 213 1.30 19.60 8.34
CA ARG A 213 1.98 20.55 9.24
C ARG A 213 2.20 21.94 8.61
N VAL A 214 2.44 22.00 7.31
CA VAL A 214 2.47 23.27 6.56
C VAL A 214 1.06 23.87 6.47
N GLY A 215 0.06 23.06 6.17
CA GLY A 215 -1.34 23.50 6.10
C GLY A 215 -1.87 24.04 7.42
N ARG A 216 -1.55 23.40 8.55
CA ARG A 216 -1.98 23.80 9.89
C ARG A 216 -1.38 25.13 10.37
N ARG A 217 -0.34 25.64 9.71
CA ARG A 217 0.21 26.99 9.96
C ARG A 217 -0.60 28.11 9.30
N LYS A 218 -1.59 27.76 8.49
CA LYS A 218 -2.51 28.69 7.85
C LYS A 218 -3.85 28.65 8.58
N LEU A 219 -4.25 29.80 9.10
CA LEU A 219 -5.52 29.95 9.79
C LEU A 219 -6.57 30.44 8.79
N THR A 220 -7.56 29.60 8.50
CA THR A 220 -8.63 29.89 7.53
C THR A 220 -9.98 30.03 8.22
N ALA A 221 -10.88 30.79 7.60
CA ALA A 221 -12.23 30.99 8.10
C ALA A 221 -13.11 29.73 7.92
N PRO A 222 -13.69 29.15 8.99
CA PRO A 222 -14.63 28.03 8.87
C PRO A 222 -15.99 28.42 8.26
N PHE A 223 -16.35 29.70 8.30
CA PHE A 223 -17.61 30.22 7.77
C PHE A 223 -17.53 31.70 7.39
N ALA A 224 -18.55 32.19 6.68
CA ALA A 224 -18.71 33.61 6.36
C ALA A 224 -19.11 34.40 7.60
N GLY A 225 -18.49 35.55 7.83
CA GLY A 225 -18.71 36.33 9.05
C GLY A 225 -17.91 37.62 9.10
N VAL A 226 -17.75 38.16 10.29
CA VAL A 226 -16.97 39.37 10.57
C VAL A 226 -15.97 39.08 11.69
N VAL A 227 -14.77 39.66 11.57
CA VAL A 227 -13.74 39.61 12.62
C VAL A 227 -14.13 40.58 13.73
N VAL A 228 -14.38 40.08 14.94
CA VAL A 228 -14.77 40.91 16.09
C VAL A 228 -13.56 41.49 16.78
N GLU A 229 -12.58 40.65 17.04
CA GLU A 229 -11.44 40.99 17.86
C GLU A 229 -10.22 40.19 17.41
N ARG A 230 -9.08 40.86 17.51
CA ARG A 230 -7.77 40.26 17.31
C ARG A 230 -7.09 40.12 18.66
N LEU A 231 -6.87 38.88 19.08
CA LEU A 231 -6.33 38.51 20.40
C LEU A 231 -4.80 38.45 20.41
N ARG A 232 -4.18 38.30 19.24
CA ARG A 232 -2.73 38.24 19.04
C ARG A 232 -2.27 39.15 17.91
N SER A 233 -1.06 39.69 18.01
CA SER A 233 -0.47 40.58 17.00
C SER A 233 0.53 39.86 16.09
N PRO A 234 0.76 40.35 14.86
CA PRO A 234 1.87 39.88 14.05
C PRO A 234 3.20 40.03 14.80
N GLY A 235 4.07 39.03 14.70
CA GLY A 235 5.34 38.94 15.41
C GLY A 235 5.26 38.31 16.80
N GLU A 236 4.07 38.16 17.38
CA GLU A 236 3.89 37.46 18.64
C GLU A 236 4.00 35.93 18.46
N TRP A 237 4.41 35.25 19.52
CA TRP A 237 4.44 33.79 19.58
C TRP A 237 3.08 33.27 20.03
N ALA A 238 2.53 32.29 19.31
CA ALA A 238 1.28 31.62 19.64
C ALA A 238 1.55 30.17 20.03
N GLU A 239 0.92 29.73 21.12
CA GLU A 239 0.93 28.31 21.54
C GLU A 239 -0.29 27.56 20.97
N VAL A 240 -0.19 26.23 20.91
CA VAL A 240 -1.28 25.38 20.40
C VAL A 240 -2.53 25.57 21.25
N GLY A 241 -3.65 25.88 20.60
CA GLY A 241 -4.93 26.12 21.28
C GLY A 241 -5.18 27.57 21.67
N GLU A 242 -4.19 28.46 21.57
CA GLU A 242 -4.39 29.88 21.85
C GLU A 242 -5.19 30.57 20.75
N SER A 243 -6.27 31.24 21.12
CA SER A 243 -7.11 31.99 20.19
C SER A 243 -6.37 33.18 19.60
N VAL A 244 -6.27 33.25 18.27
CA VAL A 244 -5.60 34.33 17.52
C VAL A 244 -6.61 35.39 17.09
N LEU A 245 -7.77 34.94 16.58
CA LEU A 245 -8.84 35.77 16.05
C LEU A 245 -10.18 35.27 16.58
N ARG A 246 -11.09 36.21 16.87
CA ARG A 246 -12.49 35.90 17.17
C ARG A 246 -13.36 36.33 16.00
N ILE A 247 -14.08 35.37 15.42
CA ILE A 247 -14.99 35.60 14.30
C ILE A 247 -16.42 35.29 14.70
N ILE A 248 -17.35 36.09 14.19
CA ILE A 248 -18.79 35.87 14.41
C ILE A 248 -19.51 35.84 13.09
N ARG A 249 -20.54 35.01 13.03
CA ARG A 249 -21.46 34.97 11.92
C ARG A 249 -22.54 36.05 12.12
N MET A 250 -22.66 36.97 11.15
CA MET A 250 -23.61 38.10 11.22
C MET A 250 -24.81 37.98 10.28
N ASP A 251 -24.77 37.07 9.31
CA ASP A 251 -25.85 36.82 8.33
C ASP A 251 -27.10 36.17 8.97
N VAL A 252 -26.91 35.48 10.09
CA VAL A 252 -27.98 34.83 10.85
C VAL A 252 -27.77 35.09 12.35
N LEU A 253 -28.82 35.61 12.99
CA LEU A 253 -28.84 35.89 14.43
C LEU A 253 -29.91 35.06 15.12
N PHE A 254 -29.72 34.81 16.41
CA PHE A 254 -30.78 34.31 17.28
C PHE A 254 -31.46 35.44 18.02
N VAL A 255 -32.75 35.31 18.22
CA VAL A 255 -33.51 36.11 19.18
C VAL A 255 -33.91 35.21 20.31
N GLU A 256 -33.43 35.54 21.50
CA GLU A 256 -33.78 34.87 22.73
C GLU A 256 -34.82 35.71 23.48
N GLY A 257 -35.92 35.09 23.85
CA GLY A 257 -36.97 35.73 24.62
C GLY A 257 -37.63 34.78 25.59
N TYR A 258 -38.02 35.31 26.74
CA TYR A 258 -38.79 34.57 27.74
C TYR A 258 -40.28 34.78 27.50
N VAL A 259 -41.01 33.67 27.35
CA VAL A 259 -42.47 33.66 27.13
C VAL A 259 -43.15 32.79 28.18
N SER A 260 -44.37 33.13 28.59
CA SER A 260 -45.11 32.33 29.57
C SER A 260 -45.32 30.88 29.09
N ALA A 261 -45.07 29.92 29.97
CA ALA A 261 -45.23 28.49 29.72
C ALA A 261 -46.65 28.10 29.27
N HIS A 262 -47.67 28.90 29.61
CA HIS A 262 -49.06 28.65 29.22
C HIS A 262 -49.35 28.89 27.73
N LEU A 263 -48.56 29.72 27.06
CA LEU A 263 -48.80 30.15 25.68
C LEU A 263 -48.00 29.33 24.65
N ILE A 264 -46.96 28.62 25.08
CA ILE A 264 -46.00 27.96 24.18
C ILE A 264 -45.64 26.57 24.71
N ASN A 265 -45.78 25.57 23.83
CA ASN A 265 -45.40 24.18 24.06
C ASN A 265 -44.27 23.77 23.11
N GLN A 266 -43.66 22.59 23.31
CA GLN A 266 -42.61 22.06 22.44
C GLN A 266 -43.04 21.94 20.96
N GLU A 267 -44.34 21.74 20.70
CA GLU A 267 -44.93 21.69 19.36
C GLU A 267 -44.93 23.05 18.63
N SER A 268 -44.57 24.14 19.32
CA SER A 268 -44.45 25.48 18.72
C SER A 268 -43.12 25.71 18.00
N ARG A 269 -42.21 24.72 18.00
CA ARG A 269 -41.00 24.73 17.16
C ARG A 269 -41.41 24.73 15.68
N GLY A 270 -40.82 25.61 14.88
CA GLY A 270 -41.14 25.81 13.47
C GLY A 270 -42.17 26.91 13.19
N ARG A 271 -42.78 27.52 14.22
CA ARG A 271 -43.68 28.67 14.01
C ARG A 271 -42.92 29.90 13.48
N LYS A 272 -43.59 30.66 12.63
CA LYS A 272 -43.09 31.95 12.15
C LYS A 272 -43.13 32.97 13.28
N VAL A 273 -42.05 33.73 13.41
CA VAL A 273 -42.00 34.87 14.33
C VAL A 273 -41.72 36.14 13.56
N VAL A 274 -42.28 37.25 14.02
CA VAL A 274 -41.90 38.58 13.56
C VAL A 274 -41.12 39.22 14.68
N VAL A 275 -39.93 39.70 14.36
CA VAL A 275 -39.09 40.42 15.31
C VAL A 275 -38.95 41.86 14.88
N GLY A 276 -39.22 42.77 15.80
CA GLY A 276 -39.02 44.20 15.66
C GLY A 276 -37.76 44.64 16.39
N CYS A 277 -36.86 45.30 15.68
CA CYS A 277 -35.64 45.89 16.25
C CYS A 277 -35.56 47.37 15.85
N GLY A 278 -35.33 48.26 16.82
CA GLY A 278 -35.18 49.70 16.57
C GLY A 278 -35.64 50.58 17.73
N GLU A 279 -35.13 51.82 17.77
CA GLU A 279 -35.67 52.87 18.63
C GLU A 279 -36.95 53.46 18.02
N SER A 280 -37.78 54.07 18.86
CA SER A 280 -39.20 54.47 18.68
C SER A 280 -39.63 55.05 17.30
N ASN A 281 -38.70 55.48 16.45
CA ASN A 281 -38.97 56.09 15.14
C ASN A 281 -38.59 55.25 13.91
N SER A 282 -37.97 54.06 14.06
CA SER A 282 -37.64 53.16 12.92
C SER A 282 -37.64 51.69 13.33
N VAL A 283 -38.82 51.11 13.58
CA VAL A 283 -38.94 49.68 13.91
C VAL A 283 -38.89 48.87 12.61
N GLN A 284 -37.75 48.24 12.35
CA GLN A 284 -37.63 47.28 11.25
C GLN A 284 -38.17 45.93 11.71
N ARG A 285 -39.05 45.33 10.88
CA ARG A 285 -39.65 44.02 11.13
C ARG A 285 -38.98 42.97 10.27
N ILE A 286 -38.54 41.89 10.89
CA ILE A 286 -37.90 40.77 10.21
C ILE A 286 -38.66 39.50 10.54
N GLU A 287 -38.88 38.67 9.54
CA GLU A 287 -39.44 37.34 9.74
C GLU A 287 -38.34 36.36 10.17
N GLY A 288 -38.66 35.54 11.16
CA GLY A 288 -37.82 34.46 11.67
C GLY A 288 -38.63 33.20 11.93
N THR A 289 -37.96 32.17 12.43
CA THR A 289 -38.60 30.88 12.77
C THR A 289 -38.13 30.39 14.13
N VAL A 290 -39.06 29.89 14.96
CA VAL A 290 -38.71 29.29 16.25
C VAL A 290 -37.92 28.00 16.02
N VAL A 291 -36.67 27.95 16.46
CA VAL A 291 -35.80 26.77 16.31
C VAL A 291 -35.73 25.95 17.60
N PHE A 292 -35.86 26.62 18.75
CA PHE A 292 -35.73 26.00 20.07
C PHE A 292 -36.71 26.59 21.07
N VAL A 293 -37.32 25.70 21.85
CA VAL A 293 -38.14 26.02 23.02
C VAL A 293 -37.58 25.20 24.16
N SER A 294 -37.17 25.85 25.25
CA SER A 294 -36.59 25.17 26.41
C SER A 294 -37.62 24.20 27.02
N PRO A 295 -37.23 22.96 27.36
CA PRO A 295 -38.10 22.06 28.12
C PRO A 295 -38.21 22.44 29.60
N GLU A 296 -37.27 23.25 30.10
CA GLU A 296 -37.25 23.74 31.49
C GLU A 296 -38.04 25.05 31.62
N VAL A 297 -38.91 25.10 32.63
CA VAL A 297 -39.68 26.28 33.03
C VAL A 297 -39.00 26.89 34.26
N ASP A 298 -38.76 28.19 34.23
CA ASP A 298 -38.26 28.91 35.40
C ASP A 298 -39.34 28.89 36.52
N PRO A 299 -39.06 28.35 37.70
CA PRO A 299 -40.03 28.18 38.78
C PRO A 299 -40.50 29.52 39.39
N VAL A 300 -39.73 30.60 39.24
CA VAL A 300 -40.07 31.92 39.81
C VAL A 300 -40.88 32.74 38.82
N SER A 301 -40.44 32.79 37.55
CA SER A 301 -41.07 33.63 36.52
C SER A 301 -42.16 32.92 35.72
N GLN A 302 -42.28 31.58 35.83
CA GLN A 302 -43.15 30.72 35.01
C GLN A 302 -42.96 30.93 33.49
N GLN A 303 -41.75 31.30 33.09
CA GLN A 303 -41.40 31.56 31.70
C GLN A 303 -40.49 30.46 31.15
N VAL A 304 -40.59 30.28 29.84
CA VAL A 304 -39.80 29.37 29.03
C VAL A 304 -38.93 30.19 28.09
N LEU A 305 -37.67 29.80 27.96
CA LEU A 305 -36.75 30.38 26.98
C LEU A 305 -37.11 29.90 25.57
N VAL A 306 -37.44 30.84 24.68
CA VAL A 306 -37.68 30.58 23.27
C VAL A 306 -36.57 31.21 22.45
N ARG A 307 -36.00 30.46 21.51
CA ARG A 307 -35.04 30.95 20.52
C ARG A 307 -35.61 30.89 19.13
N ALA A 308 -35.58 32.03 18.43
CA ALA A 308 -35.92 32.11 17.03
C ALA A 308 -34.72 32.51 16.18
N GLU A 309 -34.61 31.92 15.00
CA GLU A 309 -33.58 32.23 14.01
C GLU A 309 -34.06 33.30 13.04
N ILE A 310 -33.20 34.28 12.76
CA ILE A 310 -33.50 35.44 11.92
C ILE A 310 -32.37 35.67 10.94
N ARG A 311 -32.73 35.95 9.69
CA ARG A 311 -31.77 36.32 8.64
C ARG A 311 -31.50 37.83 8.68
N ASN A 312 -30.23 38.21 8.67
CA ASN A 312 -29.73 39.57 8.70
C ASN A 312 -28.78 39.81 7.50
N PRO A 313 -29.30 39.76 6.25
CA PRO A 313 -28.46 39.82 5.05
C PRO A 313 -27.68 41.14 4.91
N ASP A 314 -28.21 42.25 5.43
CA ASP A 314 -27.60 43.58 5.32
C ASP A 314 -26.72 43.96 6.54
N SER A 315 -26.57 43.06 7.52
CA SER A 315 -25.84 43.31 8.77
C SER A 315 -26.29 44.55 9.57
N HIS A 316 -27.53 45.03 9.35
CA HIS A 316 -28.08 46.19 10.05
C HIS A 316 -28.27 45.96 11.55
N PHE A 317 -28.51 44.71 11.96
CA PHE A 317 -28.73 44.35 13.36
C PHE A 317 -27.46 43.92 14.05
N ARG A 318 -27.23 44.44 15.26
CA ARG A 318 -26.09 44.10 16.10
C ARG A 318 -26.50 43.13 17.21
N PRO A 319 -25.70 42.07 17.47
CA PRO A 319 -25.91 41.25 18.66
C PRO A 319 -25.87 42.10 19.94
N GLY A 320 -26.71 41.76 20.92
CA GLY A 320 -26.88 42.48 22.18
C GLY A 320 -27.95 43.59 22.14
N GLN A 321 -28.48 43.94 20.97
CA GLN A 321 -29.54 44.93 20.85
C GLN A 321 -30.88 44.39 21.40
N PRO A 322 -31.66 45.21 22.14
CA PRO A 322 -33.00 44.83 22.57
C PRO A 322 -33.93 44.72 21.37
N ALA A 323 -34.77 43.69 21.39
CA ALA A 323 -35.72 43.40 20.33
C ALA A 323 -37.12 43.17 20.93
N GLN A 324 -38.13 43.09 20.07
CA GLN A 324 -39.46 42.61 20.42
C GLN A 324 -39.79 41.43 19.52
N MET A 325 -40.30 40.34 20.11
CA MET A 325 -40.64 39.13 19.38
C MET A 325 -42.15 38.88 19.47
N TRP A 326 -42.80 38.78 18.32
CA TRP A 326 -44.19 38.35 18.18
C TRP A 326 -44.22 36.97 17.53
N ILE A 327 -44.74 36.00 18.24
CA ILE A 327 -44.88 34.62 17.74
C ILE A 327 -46.26 34.52 17.11
N MET A 328 -46.30 34.18 15.82
CA MET A 328 -47.57 34.01 15.10
C MET A 328 -48.26 32.72 15.57
N PRO A 329 -49.60 32.69 15.65
CA PRO A 329 -50.37 31.54 16.13
C PRO A 329 -50.17 30.29 15.29
#